data_AF-A0A5S3SE42-F1
#
_entry.id   AF-A0A5S3SE42-F1
#
_cell.length_a   1.000
_cell.length_b   1.000
_cell.length_c   1.000
_cell.angle_alpha   90.00
_cell.angle_beta   90.00
_cell.angle_gamma   90.00
#
_symmetry.space_group_name_H-M   'P 1'
#
loop_
_entity.id
_entity.type
_entity.pdbx_description
1 polymer ?
#
loop_
_entity_poly.entity_id
_entity_poly.type
_entity_poly.pdbx_seq_one_letter_code
_entity_poly.pdbx_strand_id
1 'polypeptide(L)'
;MITLDSQEFNTQPTSSQQSCIFLGNTNTGKSIDGSYLERCIKTGCKYLVFMTDDTPHEDMLHIHLLDENLDVIDSATIGSMYSTGFFRDYNIQEPNTLTFYFIGETQWKVEILDKKAFLFPFISQPKGVSRKNIFSQYFKIYGNPQSEVQ
;
A
#
# COMPACT_ATOMS: atom_id res chain seq x y z
N MET A 1 14.59 7.22 -0.76
CA MET A 1 13.34 7.26 0.05
C MET A 1 13.66 7.00 1.52
N ILE A 2 12.81 7.38 2.48
CA ILE A 2 13.07 7.12 3.91
C ILE A 2 11.87 6.46 4.59
N THR A 3 12.12 5.51 5.49
CA THR A 3 11.09 4.94 6.37
C THR A 3 10.78 5.94 7.47
N LEU A 4 9.50 6.19 7.74
CA LEU A 4 9.06 6.96 8.90
C LEU A 4 8.76 6.02 10.05
N ASP A 5 9.17 6.40 11.26
CA ASP A 5 8.77 5.68 12.46
C ASP A 5 7.36 6.09 12.92
N SER A 6 6.84 5.38 13.93
CA SER A 6 5.51 5.61 14.48
C SER A 6 5.36 6.93 15.27
N GLN A 7 6.47 7.62 15.58
CA GLN A 7 6.45 8.95 16.18
C GLN A 7 6.37 10.04 15.11
N GLU A 8 6.75 9.77 13.86
CA GLU A 8 6.65 10.73 12.76
C GLU A 8 5.32 10.61 12.01
N PHE A 9 4.91 9.38 11.69
CA PHE A 9 3.66 9.08 10.98
C PHE A 9 2.98 7.89 11.64
N ASN A 10 1.72 8.06 12.02
CA ASN A 10 0.93 6.97 12.57
C ASN A 10 -0.53 7.04 12.09
N THR A 11 -1.27 5.97 12.30
CA THR A 11 -2.71 5.93 12.10
C THR A 11 -3.41 5.43 13.35
N GLN A 12 -4.67 5.83 13.51
CA GLN A 12 -5.53 5.30 14.56
C GLN A 12 -6.84 4.79 13.94
N PRO A 13 -7.22 3.51 14.17
CA PRO A 13 -8.46 2.97 13.64
C PRO A 13 -9.68 3.79 14.09
N THR A 14 -10.56 4.09 13.14
CA THR A 14 -11.91 4.61 13.41
C THR A 14 -12.99 3.56 13.13
N SER A 15 -12.65 2.54 12.34
CA SER A 15 -13.46 1.34 12.09
C SER A 15 -12.54 0.16 11.69
N SER A 16 -13.13 -0.99 11.35
CA SER A 16 -12.40 -2.17 10.89
C SER A 16 -11.79 -2.06 9.48
N GLN A 17 -12.04 -0.96 8.76
CA GLN A 17 -11.53 -0.72 7.40
C GLN A 17 -11.05 0.73 7.18
N GLN A 18 -10.98 1.54 8.24
CA GLN A 18 -10.60 2.95 8.12
C GLN A 18 -9.87 3.44 9.36
N SER A 19 -8.89 4.31 9.13
CA SER A 19 -8.11 4.98 10.16
C SER A 19 -7.96 6.49 9.90
N CYS A 20 -7.78 7.26 10.97
CA CYS A 20 -7.34 8.65 10.87
C CYS A 20 -5.80 8.75 10.86
N ILE A 21 -5.27 9.70 10.10
CA ILE A 21 -3.82 9.94 9.98
C ILE A 21 -3.36 10.92 11.05
N PHE A 22 -2.22 10.61 11.67
CA PHE A 22 -1.51 11.47 12.61
C PHE A 22 -0.09 11.76 12.09
N LEU A 23 0.31 13.03 12.15
CA LEU A 23 1.71 13.43 11.99
C LEU A 23 2.23 13.84 13.37
N GLY A 24 3.19 13.10 13.91
CA GLY A 24 3.50 13.21 15.33
C GLY A 24 2.28 12.85 16.19
N ASN A 25 1.99 13.71 17.15
CA ASN A 25 0.82 13.59 18.02
C ASN A 25 -0.38 14.42 17.51
N THR A 26 -0.32 14.92 16.28
CA THR A 26 -1.36 15.80 15.73
C THR A 26 -2.30 15.01 14.81
N ASN A 27 -3.58 14.95 15.20
CA ASN A 27 -4.63 14.45 14.32
C ASN A 27 -4.78 15.41 13.13
N THR A 28 -4.68 14.87 11.92
CA THR A 28 -4.71 15.66 10.68
C THR A 28 -6.12 15.87 10.14
N GLY A 29 -7.12 15.16 10.68
CA GLY A 29 -8.48 15.12 10.17
C GLY A 29 -8.64 14.35 8.85
N LYS A 30 -7.56 13.76 8.33
CA LYS A 30 -7.55 12.96 7.11
C LYS A 30 -7.73 11.50 7.44
N SER A 31 -8.43 10.78 6.57
CA SER A 31 -8.70 9.35 6.73
C SER A 31 -8.08 8.54 5.59
N ILE A 32 -7.73 7.30 5.89
CA ILE A 32 -7.19 6.33 4.95
C ILE A 32 -7.87 4.98 5.17
N ASP A 33 -8.00 4.19 4.09
CA ASP A 33 -8.50 2.83 4.20
C ASP A 33 -7.47 1.93 4.91
N GLY A 34 -7.96 0.91 5.59
CA GLY A 34 -7.17 0.05 6.46
C GLY A 34 -7.21 0.46 7.93
N SER A 35 -7.01 -0.52 8.81
CA SER A 35 -7.04 -0.36 10.27
C SER A 35 -5.64 -0.30 10.89
N TYR A 36 -4.71 -1.14 10.46
CA TYR A 36 -3.38 -1.23 11.05
C TYR A 36 -2.32 -0.69 10.09
N LEU A 37 -1.44 0.18 10.61
CA LEU A 37 -0.29 0.68 9.86
C LEU A 37 0.83 -0.35 9.89
N GLU A 38 1.14 -0.93 8.74
CA GLU A 38 2.30 -1.81 8.58
C GLU A 38 3.57 -0.97 8.46
N ARG A 39 3.59 -0.02 7.51
CA ARG A 39 4.73 0.86 7.23
C ARG A 39 4.31 2.16 6.56
N CYS A 40 5.10 3.21 6.78
CA CYS A 40 5.04 4.45 6.02
C CYS A 40 6.42 4.79 5.47
N ILE A 41 6.48 5.12 4.17
CA ILE A 41 7.71 5.51 3.48
C ILE A 41 7.51 6.89 2.89
N LYS A 42 8.37 7.82 3.25
CA LYS A 42 8.41 9.16 2.66
C LYS A 42 9.26 9.18 1.41
N THR A 43 8.71 9.75 0.34
CA THR A 43 9.35 9.90 -0.96
C THR A 43 9.13 11.32 -1.49
N GLY A 44 10.15 12.18 -1.33
CA GLY A 44 9.98 13.61 -1.55
C GLY A 44 8.91 14.19 -0.61
N CYS A 45 7.86 14.77 -1.20
CA CYS A 45 6.72 15.33 -0.47
C CYS A 45 5.53 14.35 -0.32
N LYS A 46 5.67 13.11 -0.77
CA LYS A 46 4.61 12.09 -0.76
C LYS A 46 4.86 11.02 0.29
N TYR A 47 3.80 10.29 0.64
CA TYR A 47 3.84 9.18 1.59
C TYR A 47 3.29 7.91 0.94
N LEU A 48 4.08 6.85 0.91
CA LEU A 48 3.63 5.52 0.54
C LEU A 48 3.30 4.75 1.82
N VAL A 49 2.02 4.49 2.03
CA VAL A 49 1.47 3.93 3.26
C VAL A 49 0.93 2.53 3.00
N PHE A 50 1.34 1.60 3.86
CA PHE A 50 0.94 0.20 3.85
C PHE A 50 0.01 -0.04 5.03
N MET A 51 -1.21 -0.47 4.75
CA MET A 51 -2.24 -0.70 5.75
C MET A 51 -2.81 -2.11 5.62
N THR A 52 -3.24 -2.70 6.72
CA THR A 52 -4.02 -3.96 6.76
C THR A 52 -5.34 -3.74 7.49
N ASP A 53 -6.36 -4.53 7.16
CA ASP A 53 -7.67 -4.49 7.82
C ASP A 53 -7.68 -5.33 9.11
N ASP A 54 -8.60 -5.03 10.03
CA ASP A 54 -8.91 -5.88 11.19
C ASP A 54 -10.02 -6.88 10.84
N THR A 55 -9.75 -7.74 9.86
CA THR A 55 -10.74 -8.72 9.35
C THR A 55 -10.25 -10.16 9.58
N PRO A 56 -11.01 -10.98 10.33
CA PRO A 56 -10.67 -12.39 10.50
C PRO A 56 -10.66 -13.14 9.17
N HIS A 57 -9.63 -13.97 8.95
CA HIS A 57 -9.50 -14.95 7.84
C HIS A 57 -9.19 -14.40 6.44
N GLU A 58 -9.18 -13.08 6.23
CA GLU A 58 -8.79 -12.47 4.97
C GLU A 58 -7.85 -11.29 5.23
N ASP A 59 -6.57 -11.47 4.87
CA ASP A 59 -5.60 -10.39 4.98
C ASP A 59 -5.52 -9.63 3.66
N MET A 60 -5.85 -8.34 3.71
CA MET A 60 -5.70 -7.41 2.59
C MET A 60 -4.63 -6.39 2.92
N LEU A 61 -3.65 -6.23 2.03
CA LEU A 61 -2.65 -5.16 2.11
C LEU A 61 -3.08 -4.02 1.21
N HIS A 62 -3.46 -2.91 1.82
CA HIS A 62 -3.73 -1.66 1.12
C HIS A 62 -2.43 -0.86 0.97
N ILE A 63 -2.18 -0.40 -0.23
CA ILE A 63 -1.02 0.42 -0.59
C ILE A 63 -1.56 1.74 -1.11
N HIS A 64 -1.34 2.80 -0.34
CA HIS A 64 -1.82 4.14 -0.64
C HIS A 64 -0.65 5.07 -0.91
N LEU A 65 -0.77 5.87 -1.96
CA LEU A 65 0.11 7.01 -2.15
C LEU A 65 -0.65 8.28 -1.77
N LEU A 66 -0.13 9.00 -0.79
CA LEU A 66 -0.63 10.28 -0.32
C LEU A 66 0.21 11.42 -0.90
N ASP A 67 -0.42 12.54 -1.23
CA ASP A 67 0.29 13.79 -1.52
C ASP A 67 0.73 14.54 -0.24
N GLU A 68 1.31 15.73 -0.40
CA GLU A 68 1.76 16.57 0.72
C GLU A 68 0.65 17.04 1.67
N ASN A 69 -0.61 17.05 1.20
CA ASN A 69 -1.79 17.39 1.98
C ASN A 69 -2.45 16.15 2.60
N LEU A 70 -1.80 14.99 2.47
CA LEU A 70 -2.28 13.68 2.91
C LEU A 70 -3.54 13.22 2.17
N ASP A 71 -3.79 13.73 0.97
CA ASP A 71 -4.87 13.25 0.11
C ASP A 71 -4.41 12.01 -0.67
N VAL A 72 -5.27 10.98 -0.71
CA VAL A 72 -5.00 9.73 -1.43
C VAL A 72 -5.04 9.98 -2.93
N ILE A 73 -3.89 9.91 -3.60
CA ILE A 73 -3.75 10.17 -5.05
C ILE A 73 -3.62 8.88 -5.89
N ASP A 74 -3.26 7.76 -5.27
CA ASP A 74 -3.29 6.42 -5.89
C ASP A 74 -3.50 5.35 -4.81
N SER A 75 -4.12 4.23 -5.17
CA SER A 75 -4.35 3.11 -4.25
C SER A 75 -4.48 1.79 -4.98
N ALA A 76 -3.91 0.76 -4.36
CA ALA A 76 -4.03 -0.62 -4.77
C ALA A 76 -4.16 -1.52 -3.54
N THR A 77 -4.79 -2.67 -3.72
CA THR A 77 -4.91 -3.70 -2.68
C THR A 77 -4.28 -4.99 -3.20
N ILE A 78 -3.48 -5.63 -2.37
CA ILE A 78 -2.97 -6.99 -2.58
C ILE A 78 -3.74 -7.91 -1.64
N GLY A 79 -4.41 -8.92 -2.20
CA GLY A 79 -5.21 -9.87 -1.44
C GLY A 79 -5.66 -11.06 -2.29
N SER A 80 -6.03 -12.15 -1.64
CA SER A 80 -6.69 -13.29 -2.28
C SER A 80 -7.66 -13.94 -1.30
N MET A 81 -8.75 -14.51 -1.84
CA MET A 81 -9.71 -15.25 -1.02
C MET A 81 -9.01 -16.40 -0.30
N TYR A 82 -9.34 -16.57 0.99
CA TYR A 82 -8.81 -17.64 1.84
C TYR A 82 -7.29 -17.65 2.00
N SER A 83 -6.63 -16.51 1.80
CA SER A 83 -5.19 -16.38 2.02
C SER A 83 -4.92 -15.49 3.23
N THR A 84 -4.00 -15.95 4.06
CA THR A 84 -3.39 -15.12 5.10
C THR A 84 -2.10 -14.50 4.58
N GLY A 85 -1.80 -13.30 5.06
CA GLY A 85 -0.67 -12.50 4.62
C GLY A 85 -0.03 -11.78 5.81
N PHE A 86 1.29 -11.65 5.77
CA PHE A 86 2.02 -10.88 6.78
C PHE A 86 3.09 -10.03 6.10
N PHE A 87 3.07 -8.72 6.36
CA PHE A 87 4.01 -7.79 5.76
C PHE A 87 5.41 -7.99 6.35
N ARG A 88 6.36 -8.46 5.53
CA ARG A 88 7.72 -8.80 5.99
C ARG A 88 8.81 -8.54 4.95
N ASP A 89 10.05 -8.59 5.44
CA ASP A 89 11.29 -8.58 4.65
C ASP A 89 11.33 -7.46 3.59
N TYR A 90 10.88 -6.27 3.98
CA TYR A 90 10.84 -5.13 3.07
C TYR A 90 12.24 -4.53 2.85
N ASN A 91 12.51 -4.06 1.65
CA ASN A 91 13.76 -3.42 1.28
C ASN A 91 13.54 -2.25 0.32
N ILE A 92 14.08 -1.09 0.67
CA ILE A 92 14.06 0.11 -0.15
C ILE A 92 15.23 0.04 -1.15
N GLN A 93 14.89 0.07 -2.43
CA GLN A 93 15.83 0.07 -3.54
C GLN A 93 15.78 1.43 -4.24
N GLU A 94 16.95 2.08 -4.31
CA GLU A 94 17.07 3.34 -5.03
C GLU A 94 16.81 3.13 -6.53
N PRO A 95 16.16 4.10 -7.21
CA PRO A 95 15.75 5.40 -6.68
C PRO A 95 14.36 5.45 -6.01
N ASN A 96 13.46 4.55 -6.39
CA ASN A 96 12.01 4.72 -6.19
C ASN A 96 11.25 3.40 -5.95
N THR A 97 11.97 2.32 -5.61
CA THR A 97 11.41 0.97 -5.55
C THR A 97 11.40 0.43 -4.12
N LEU A 98 10.34 -0.29 -3.75
CA LEU A 98 10.26 -1.08 -2.53
C LEU A 98 9.94 -2.53 -2.90
N THR A 99 10.67 -3.48 -2.32
CA THR A 99 10.28 -4.90 -2.34
C THR A 99 9.82 -5.36 -0.97
N PHE A 100 8.90 -6.32 -0.89
CA PHE A 100 8.42 -6.91 0.36
C PHE A 100 7.72 -8.25 0.09
N TYR A 101 7.40 -8.98 1.15
CA TYR A 101 6.51 -10.14 1.10
C TYR A 101 5.22 -9.83 1.87
N PHE A 102 4.12 -10.43 1.42
CA PHE A 102 2.82 -10.30 2.08
C PHE A 102 2.07 -11.64 2.07
N ILE A 103 1.51 -12.03 0.92
CA ILE A 103 0.82 -13.31 0.73
C ILE A 103 1.71 -14.33 0.01
N GLY A 104 1.75 -15.55 0.56
CA GLY A 104 2.57 -16.65 0.07
C GLY A 104 4.05 -16.30 0.04
N GLU A 105 4.79 -16.90 -0.91
CA GLU A 105 6.22 -16.61 -1.15
C GLU A 105 6.44 -15.64 -2.31
N THR A 106 5.43 -14.84 -2.65
CA THR A 106 5.55 -13.84 -3.71
C THR A 106 6.30 -12.63 -3.19
N GLN A 107 7.48 -12.39 -3.74
CA GLN A 107 8.15 -11.11 -3.55
C GLN A 107 7.45 -10.04 -4.39
N TRP A 108 6.76 -9.14 -3.72
CA TRP A 108 6.10 -8.00 -4.31
C TRP A 108 7.09 -6.86 -4.51
N LYS A 109 6.85 -6.07 -5.55
CA LYS A 109 7.62 -4.85 -5.85
C LYS A 109 6.69 -3.69 -6.14
N VAL A 110 6.88 -2.58 -5.46
CA VAL A 110 6.24 -1.29 -5.74
C VAL A 110 7.27 -0.35 -6.33
N GLU A 111 6.96 0.26 -7.47
CA GLU A 111 7.78 1.29 -8.12
C GLU A 111 6.99 2.59 -8.17
N ILE A 112 7.48 3.63 -7.49
CA ILE A 112 6.84 4.95 -7.44
C ILE A 112 7.24 5.76 -8.69
N LEU A 113 6.27 6.29 -9.42
CA LEU A 113 6.50 7.05 -10.63
C LEU A 113 6.66 8.54 -10.32
N ASP A 114 7.64 9.19 -10.96
CA ASP A 114 7.83 10.64 -10.85
C ASP A 114 6.62 11.44 -11.32
N LYS A 115 5.92 10.91 -12.34
CA LYS A 115 4.73 11.50 -12.94
C LYS A 115 3.62 10.48 -13.03
N LYS A 116 2.39 10.98 -12.97
CA LYS A 116 1.17 10.20 -13.23
C LYS A 116 1.28 9.52 -14.60
N ALA A 117 1.20 8.20 -14.63
CA ALA A 117 1.09 7.45 -15.88
C ALA A 117 -0.40 7.21 -16.18
N PHE A 118 -0.81 7.49 -17.40
CA PHE A 118 -2.13 7.09 -17.90
C PHE A 118 -2.07 5.65 -18.37
N LEU A 119 -3.06 4.85 -17.98
CA LEU A 119 -3.19 3.50 -18.47
C LEU A 119 -4.19 3.45 -19.62
N PHE A 120 -3.83 2.69 -20.65
CA PHE A 120 -4.80 2.26 -21.65
C PHE A 120 -5.73 1.20 -21.05
N PRO A 121 -6.99 1.12 -21.50
CA PRO A 121 -7.84 -0.02 -21.17
C PRO A 121 -7.09 -1.31 -21.54
N PHE A 122 -7.27 -2.38 -20.73
CA PHE A 122 -6.69 -3.73 -20.91
C PHE A 122 -5.29 -4.03 -20.33
N ILE A 123 -4.65 -3.13 -19.58
CA ILE A 123 -3.42 -3.50 -18.84
C ILE A 123 -3.78 -4.40 -17.65
N SER A 124 -3.47 -5.70 -17.75
CA SER A 124 -3.70 -6.67 -16.70
C SER A 124 -2.83 -6.37 -15.47
N GLN A 125 -3.47 -6.25 -14.31
CA GLN A 125 -2.76 -6.22 -13.02
C GLN A 125 -2.26 -7.64 -12.68
N PRO A 126 -1.19 -7.78 -11.87
CA PRO A 126 -0.83 -9.07 -11.32
C PRO A 126 -2.02 -9.71 -10.59
N LYS A 127 -2.10 -11.04 -10.60
CA LYS A 127 -3.15 -11.77 -9.87
C LYS A 127 -3.14 -11.37 -8.39
N GLY A 128 -4.30 -11.14 -7.80
CA GLY A 128 -4.45 -10.68 -6.42
C GLY A 128 -4.23 -9.18 -6.22
N VAL A 129 -3.94 -8.41 -7.29
CA VAL A 129 -3.87 -6.95 -7.22
C VAL A 129 -5.15 -6.33 -7.76
N SER A 130 -5.83 -5.52 -6.93
CA SER A 130 -6.97 -4.70 -7.34
C SER A 130 -6.63 -3.21 -7.16
N ARG A 131 -7.35 -2.34 -7.88
CA ARG A 131 -7.14 -0.88 -7.82
C ARG A 131 -8.44 -0.12 -7.82
N LYS A 132 -8.47 0.97 -7.06
CA LYS A 132 -9.59 1.93 -7.06
C LYS A 132 -9.63 2.77 -8.33
N ASN A 133 -8.47 3.20 -8.83
CA ASN A 133 -8.37 3.96 -10.08
C ASN A 133 -7.56 3.18 -11.12
N ILE A 134 -8.19 2.89 -12.26
CA ILE A 134 -7.60 2.12 -13.36
C ILE A 134 -7.13 3.00 -14.53
N PHE A 135 -7.54 4.27 -14.58
CA PHE A 135 -7.19 5.17 -15.69
C PHE A 135 -5.82 5.81 -15.54
N SER A 136 -5.31 5.83 -14.32
CA SER A 136 -4.03 6.45 -14.04
C SER A 136 -3.42 5.95 -12.75
N GLN A 137 -2.09 5.91 -12.71
CA GLN A 137 -1.33 5.39 -11.58
C GLN A 137 -0.13 6.29 -11.30
N TYR A 138 0.20 6.42 -10.02
CA TYR A 138 1.43 7.03 -9.53
C TYR A 138 2.43 5.99 -9.01
N PHE A 139 2.03 4.72 -8.90
CA PHE A 139 2.96 3.63 -8.66
C PHE A 139 2.54 2.37 -9.41
N LYS A 140 3.50 1.50 -9.72
CA LYS A 140 3.24 0.18 -10.31
C LYS A 140 3.46 -0.90 -9.26
N ILE A 141 2.70 -1.98 -9.36
CA ILE A 141 2.91 -3.20 -8.57
C ILE A 141 3.34 -4.31 -9.51
N TYR A 142 4.36 -5.04 -9.10
CA TYR A 142 4.81 -6.25 -9.75
C TYR A 142 4.81 -7.40 -8.75
N GLY A 143 4.49 -8.58 -9.23
CA GLY A 143 4.51 -9.83 -8.49
C GLY A 143 4.20 -10.96 -9.45
N ASN A 144 4.72 -12.15 -9.17
CA ASN A 144 4.41 -13.35 -9.94
C ASN A 144 3.89 -14.43 -9.00
N PRO A 145 2.68 -14.25 -8.44
CA PRO A 145 2.11 -15.22 -7.54
C PRO A 145 1.88 -16.53 -8.28
N GLN A 146 2.42 -17.62 -7.71
CA GLN A 146 2.12 -18.95 -8.20
C GLN A 146 0.64 -19.23 -7.95
N SER A 147 -0.04 -19.82 -8.93
CA SER A 147 -1.35 -20.41 -8.64
C SER A 147 -1.10 -21.61 -7.73
N GLU A 148 -1.69 -21.61 -6.54
CA GLU A 148 -1.78 -22.84 -5.75
C GLU A 148 -2.44 -23.91 -6.63
N VAL A 149 -1.74 -25.04 -6.77
CA VAL A 149 -2.32 -26.24 -7.36
C VAL A 149 -3.32 -26.74 -6.32
N GLN A 150 -4.61 -26.56 -6.60
CA GLN A 150 -5.70 -27.12 -5.80
C GLN A 150 -5.62 -28.64 -5.75
#